data_AF-A0A423VKX8-F1
#
_entry.id   AF-A0A423VKX8-F1
#
_cell.length_a   1.000
_cell.length_b   1.000
_cell.length_c   1.000
_cell.angle_alpha   90.00
_cell.angle_beta   90.00
_cell.angle_gamma   90.00
#
_symmetry.space_group_name_H-M   'P 1'
#
loop_
_entity.id
_entity.type
_entity.pdbx_description
1 polymer ?
#
loop_
_entity_poly.entity_id
_entity_poly.type
_entity_poly.pdbx_seq_one_letter_code
_entity_poly.pdbx_strand_id
1 'polypeptide(L)'
;MLRRRITLSINNPEAEDQDLLSLDIFPDMTLETLRSSIQAETRIEPGAQHVYHNGQLITDDSKTMEQLQIGDGEMLALHVRDMRGTTGVPVERTQQRRPPPEQDPELVRLNIIGNPAARAEVQRTQPHIAETLDDPARFAAVYRDAFDRERRERAERQRAIQALNADPFDVEAQARIEEIIRQERVMENLQNAMEHNPEVFGRVHLLYIDVEVNGHKVKALVDSGAQATIMSPATAEACNIMRLVDKRFAGVAKGVGTATIVGRVHSAQIRIGSLFLPCSFTVMEGKNVELLLGLDMLKRHQACIDLTRDKLVIQGVEVSFLGEADIPKEAEEALGDEPTVSGPGGATIGGRTGAITQPEAAASNTPGPSSSAQPAAPPAPAATPAAPAQPQFPDEAIGQLMQLGFSREDAVRALEATGGNVEYAAGLLFQG
;
A
#
# COMPACT_ATOMS: atom_id res chain seq x y z
N MET A 1 16.65 -34.62 46.26
CA MET A 1 15.43 -34.29 45.51
C MET A 1 15.62 -34.81 44.09
N LEU A 2 14.73 -35.68 43.60
CA LEU A 2 14.79 -36.18 42.22
C LEU A 2 14.50 -35.00 41.28
N ARG A 3 15.50 -34.57 40.50
CA ARG A 3 15.27 -33.63 39.40
C ARG A 3 14.57 -34.38 38.28
N ARG A 4 13.42 -33.87 37.83
CA ARG A 4 12.71 -34.37 36.65
C ARG A 4 12.98 -33.40 35.50
N ARG A 5 13.01 -33.89 34.27
CA ARG A 5 13.20 -33.08 33.07
C ARG A 5 12.02 -33.24 32.14
N ILE A 6 11.54 -32.13 31.59
CA ILE A 6 10.50 -32.11 30.57
C ILE A 6 11.04 -31.49 29.29
N THR A 7 10.35 -31.77 28.18
CA THR A 7 10.62 -31.13 26.88
C THR A 7 9.38 -30.36 26.45
N LEU A 8 9.55 -29.07 26.13
CA LEU A 8 8.53 -28.23 25.55
C LEU A 8 8.74 -28.12 24.05
N SER A 9 7.69 -28.43 23.27
CA SER A 9 7.60 -28.10 21.86
C SER A 9 6.92 -26.76 21.72
N ILE A 10 7.66 -25.76 21.25
CA ILE A 10 7.21 -24.38 21.11
C ILE A 10 6.68 -24.20 19.69
N ASN A 11 5.41 -23.85 19.59
CA ASN A 11 4.73 -23.52 18.35
C ASN A 11 4.45 -22.02 18.37
N ASN A 12 5.30 -21.25 17.67
CA ASN A 12 5.17 -19.81 17.53
C ASN A 12 4.76 -19.49 16.07
N PRO A 13 3.57 -18.91 15.82
CA PRO A 13 3.11 -18.61 14.46
C PRO A 13 3.98 -17.57 13.73
N GLU A 14 4.81 -16.81 14.44
CA GLU A 14 5.74 -15.83 13.86
C GLU A 14 7.13 -16.42 13.55
N ALA A 15 7.41 -17.66 13.97
CA ALA A 15 8.66 -18.35 13.69
C ALA A 15 8.40 -19.52 12.74
N GLU A 16 9.23 -19.67 11.70
CA GLU A 16 9.08 -20.76 10.71
C GLU A 16 9.48 -22.15 11.26
N ASP A 17 10.20 -22.19 12.38
CA ASP A 17 10.72 -23.42 13.00
C ASP A 17 10.01 -23.76 14.34
N GLN A 18 9.82 -25.07 14.59
CA GLN A 18 9.37 -25.59 15.89
C GLN A 18 10.57 -25.72 16.83
N ASP A 19 10.64 -24.85 17.84
CA ASP A 19 11.71 -24.88 18.83
C ASP A 19 11.43 -25.92 19.92
N LEU A 20 12.48 -26.63 20.36
CA LEU A 20 12.43 -27.56 21.48
C LEU A 20 13.21 -27.00 22.67
N LEU A 21 12.56 -26.89 23.82
CA LEU A 21 13.18 -26.41 25.06
C LEU A 21 13.10 -27.48 26.16
N SER A 22 14.23 -27.87 26.75
CA SER A 22 14.25 -28.78 27.89
C SER A 22 14.39 -28.02 29.20
N LEU A 23 13.48 -28.25 30.15
CA LEU A 23 13.50 -27.63 31.47
C LEU A 23 13.52 -28.68 32.58
N ASP A 24 14.27 -28.39 33.65
CA ASP A 24 14.23 -29.19 34.88
C ASP A 24 13.06 -28.70 35.75
N ILE A 25 12.22 -29.63 36.22
CA ILE A 25 11.04 -29.37 37.05
C ILE A 25 11.08 -30.15 38.38
N PHE A 26 10.28 -29.69 39.34
CA PHE A 26 10.07 -30.36 40.62
C PHE A 26 8.60 -30.78 40.80
N PRO A 27 8.30 -31.86 41.53
CA PRO A 27 6.92 -32.34 41.72
C PRO A 27 5.98 -31.29 42.35
N ASP A 28 6.51 -30.45 43.23
CA ASP A 28 5.82 -29.37 43.94
C ASP A 28 5.84 -28.03 43.19
N MET A 29 6.51 -27.95 42.04
CA MET A 29 6.55 -26.76 41.20
C MET A 29 5.16 -26.47 40.62
N THR A 30 4.68 -25.24 40.76
CA THR A 30 3.39 -24.81 40.17
C THR A 30 3.55 -24.48 38.69
N LEU A 31 2.43 -24.52 37.96
CA LEU A 31 2.41 -24.08 36.56
C LEU A 31 2.81 -22.60 36.41
N GLU A 32 2.44 -21.74 37.36
CA GLU A 32 2.90 -20.33 37.41
C GLU A 32 4.43 -20.22 37.41
N THR A 33 5.09 -21.04 38.23
CA THR A 33 6.56 -21.07 38.31
C THR A 33 7.15 -21.60 37.00
N LEU A 34 6.52 -22.60 36.38
CA LEU A 34 6.96 -23.13 35.09
C LEU A 34 6.85 -22.09 33.98
N ARG A 35 5.76 -21.31 33.94
CA ARG A 35 5.59 -20.20 32.98
C ARG A 35 6.66 -19.12 33.12
N SER A 36 7.03 -18.82 34.37
CA SER A 36 8.13 -17.90 34.67
C SER A 36 9.48 -18.44 34.19
N SER A 37 9.72 -19.75 34.34
CA SER A 37 10.91 -20.41 33.79
C SER A 37 10.95 -20.40 32.26
N ILE A 38 9.81 -20.63 31.60
CA ILE A 38 9.67 -20.53 30.15
C ILE A 38 9.97 -19.11 29.69
N GLN A 39 9.43 -18.08 30.35
CA GLN A 39 9.70 -16.68 30.03
C GLN A 39 11.19 -16.35 30.15
N ALA A 40 11.87 -16.85 31.18
CA ALA A 40 13.29 -16.60 31.39
C ALA A 40 14.17 -17.14 30.25
N GLU A 41 13.83 -18.29 29.66
CA GLU A 41 14.58 -18.90 28.55
C GLU A 41 14.14 -18.37 27.17
N THR A 42 12.84 -18.18 26.95
CA THR A 42 12.27 -17.91 25.62
C THR A 42 11.91 -16.44 25.39
N ARG A 43 11.88 -15.62 26.44
CA ARG A 43 11.36 -14.25 26.46
C ARG A 43 9.87 -14.11 26.09
N ILE A 44 9.11 -15.21 26.07
CA ILE A 44 7.67 -15.20 25.83
C ILE A 44 6.95 -14.85 27.14
N GLU A 45 6.10 -13.82 27.14
CA GLU A 45 5.34 -13.40 28.32
C GLU A 45 4.38 -14.50 28.83
N PRO A 46 4.22 -14.72 30.15
CA PRO A 46 3.35 -15.76 30.70
C PRO A 46 1.91 -15.71 30.19
N GLY A 47 1.39 -14.50 29.90
CA GLY A 47 0.06 -14.30 29.34
C GLY A 47 -0.10 -14.72 27.87
N ALA A 48 1.01 -14.88 27.14
CA ALA A 48 1.02 -15.39 25.77
C ALA A 48 1.27 -16.91 25.70
N GLN A 49 1.67 -17.52 26.80
CA GLN A 49 1.99 -18.95 26.87
C GLN A 49 0.72 -19.79 27.04
N HIS A 50 0.43 -20.70 26.11
CA HIS A 50 -0.65 -21.68 26.26
C HIS A 50 -0.05 -23.08 26.31
N VAL A 51 -0.02 -23.67 27.52
CA VAL A 51 0.64 -24.96 27.78
C VAL A 51 -0.38 -26.09 27.69
N TYR A 52 -0.08 -27.07 26.84
CA TYR A 52 -0.87 -28.28 26.64
C TYR A 52 -0.11 -29.51 27.12
N HIS A 53 -0.81 -30.39 27.83
CA HIS A 53 -0.34 -31.73 28.20
C HIS A 53 -1.32 -32.76 27.67
N ASN A 54 -0.85 -33.73 26.88
CA ASN A 54 -1.70 -34.74 26.23
C ASN A 54 -2.90 -34.16 25.45
N GLY A 55 -2.71 -32.99 24.82
CA GLY A 55 -3.75 -32.28 24.06
C GLY A 55 -4.75 -31.49 24.91
N GLN A 56 -4.62 -31.48 26.23
CA GLN A 56 -5.46 -30.69 27.13
C GLN A 56 -4.76 -29.40 27.56
N LEU A 57 -5.45 -28.27 27.41
CA LEU A 57 -4.96 -26.97 27.86
C LEU A 57 -4.99 -26.90 29.38
N ILE A 58 -3.86 -26.56 29.99
CA ILE A 58 -3.76 -26.35 31.42
C ILE A 58 -3.98 -24.87 31.72
N THR A 59 -5.09 -24.55 32.39
CA THR A 59 -5.52 -23.18 32.70
C THR A 59 -5.33 -22.78 34.15
N ASP A 60 -5.17 -23.75 35.05
CA ASP A 60 -5.05 -23.51 36.48
C ASP A 60 -3.58 -23.40 36.89
N ASP A 61 -3.14 -22.16 37.08
CA ASP A 61 -1.75 -21.83 37.40
C ASP A 61 -1.31 -22.27 38.81
N SER A 62 -2.29 -22.59 39.69
CA SER A 62 -2.04 -22.98 41.07
C SER A 62 -1.70 -24.48 41.25
N LYS A 63 -1.98 -25.30 40.23
CA LYS A 63 -1.72 -26.74 40.30
C LYS A 63 -0.24 -27.06 40.18
N THR A 64 0.19 -28.07 40.94
CA THR A 64 1.57 -28.57 40.89
C THR A 64 1.79 -29.54 39.74
N MET A 65 3.04 -29.73 39.31
CA MET A 65 3.39 -30.74 38.30
C MET A 65 2.90 -32.14 38.68
N GLU A 66 2.93 -32.49 39.97
CA GLU A 66 2.39 -33.77 40.47
C GLU A 66 0.86 -33.87 40.32
N GLN A 67 0.12 -32.79 40.60
CA GLN A 67 -1.34 -32.74 40.41
C GLN A 67 -1.74 -32.75 38.93
N LEU A 68 -0.88 -32.21 38.07
CA LEU A 68 -1.03 -32.22 36.61
C LEU A 68 -0.51 -33.50 35.96
N GLN A 69 0.02 -34.44 36.75
CA GLN A 69 0.62 -35.70 36.27
C GLN A 69 1.78 -35.49 35.29
N ILE A 70 2.51 -34.37 35.42
CA ILE A 70 3.69 -34.05 34.61
C ILE A 70 4.93 -34.61 35.31
N GLY A 71 5.48 -35.67 34.70
CA GLY A 71 6.60 -36.46 35.18
C GLY A 71 7.93 -36.20 34.44
N ASP A 72 8.91 -37.04 34.74
CA ASP A 72 10.22 -37.04 34.07
C ASP A 72 10.07 -37.61 32.65
N GLY A 73 10.65 -36.93 31.65
CA GLY A 73 10.58 -37.31 30.24
C GLY A 73 9.29 -36.91 29.51
N GLU A 74 8.37 -36.20 30.17
CA GLU A 74 7.12 -35.75 29.55
C GLU A 74 7.33 -34.64 28.52
N MET A 75 6.44 -34.60 27.53
CA MET A 75 6.43 -33.59 26.48
C MET A 75 5.21 -32.67 26.62
N LEU A 76 5.46 -31.36 26.66
CA LEU A 76 4.43 -30.34 26.69
C LEU A 76 4.44 -29.57 25.36
N ALA A 77 3.27 -29.18 24.88
CA ALA A 77 3.18 -28.25 23.75
C ALA A 77 2.93 -26.84 24.29
N LEU A 78 3.78 -25.89 23.92
CA LEU A 78 3.65 -24.47 24.22
C LEU A 78 3.19 -23.76 22.95
N HIS A 79 1.97 -23.25 22.94
CA HIS A 79 1.50 -22.37 21.86
C HIS A 79 1.67 -20.92 22.30
N VAL A 80 2.34 -20.13 21.45
CA VAL A 80 2.53 -18.69 21.68
C VAL A 80 1.36 -17.95 21.03
N ARG A 81 0.56 -17.26 21.84
CA ARG A 81 -0.54 -16.41 21.37
C ARG A 81 -0.57 -15.13 22.18
N ASP A 82 -0.18 -14.02 21.57
CA ASP A 82 -0.29 -12.73 22.23
C ASP A 82 -1.75 -12.35 22.47
N MET A 83 -2.11 -12.14 23.72
CA MET A 83 -3.40 -11.54 24.08
C MET A 83 -3.49 -10.06 23.64
N ARG A 84 -2.39 -9.50 23.07
CA ARG A 84 -2.36 -8.17 22.45
C ARG A 84 -2.70 -8.15 20.97
N GLY A 85 -3.02 -9.31 20.37
CA GLY A 85 -3.45 -9.38 18.98
C GLY A 85 -4.63 -10.33 18.79
N THR A 86 -5.84 -9.78 18.71
CA THR A 86 -6.88 -10.28 17.79
C THR A 86 -7.65 -11.58 18.13
N THR A 87 -8.03 -11.87 19.38
CA THR A 87 -9.14 -12.84 19.62
C THR A 87 -10.11 -12.48 20.75
N GLY A 88 -10.08 -11.22 21.21
CA GLY A 88 -11.30 -10.64 21.72
C GLY A 88 -12.14 -10.23 20.52
N VAL A 89 -13.32 -10.83 20.33
CA VAL A 89 -14.47 -9.98 20.01
C VAL A 89 -14.29 -8.76 20.91
N PRO A 90 -14.25 -7.52 20.39
CA PRO A 90 -14.61 -6.44 21.25
C PRO A 90 -16.06 -6.77 21.61
N VAL A 91 -16.25 -7.51 22.71
CA VAL A 91 -17.13 -7.02 23.74
C VAL A 91 -16.47 -5.69 24.05
N GLU A 92 -16.79 -4.69 23.21
CA GLU A 92 -17.15 -3.41 23.74
C GLU A 92 -17.99 -3.80 24.94
N ARG A 93 -17.37 -3.78 26.11
CA ARG A 93 -17.96 -3.04 27.20
C ARG A 93 -18.34 -1.76 26.50
N THR A 94 -19.57 -1.76 26.01
CA THR A 94 -20.39 -0.61 25.84
C THR A 94 -20.38 -0.05 27.25
N GLN A 95 -19.28 0.66 27.58
CA GLN A 95 -19.41 1.98 28.10
C GLN A 95 -20.48 2.52 27.20
N GLN A 96 -21.70 2.51 27.72
CA GLN A 96 -22.77 3.34 27.26
C GLN A 96 -22.07 4.67 27.07
N ARG A 97 -21.62 4.96 25.85
CA ARG A 97 -21.24 6.29 25.45
C ARG A 97 -22.59 6.95 25.61
N ARG A 98 -22.78 7.52 26.81
CA ARG A 98 -23.93 8.33 27.11
C ARG A 98 -24.07 9.21 25.89
N PRO A 99 -25.29 9.32 25.33
CA PRO A 99 -25.52 10.23 24.23
C PRO A 99 -24.76 11.51 24.54
N PRO A 100 -23.92 12.05 23.63
CA PRO A 100 -23.33 13.35 23.89
C PRO A 100 -24.47 14.25 24.35
N PRO A 101 -24.31 14.94 25.49
CA PRO A 101 -25.39 15.71 26.07
C PRO A 101 -25.96 16.62 24.98
N GLU A 102 -27.28 16.67 24.89
CA GLU A 102 -27.99 17.50 23.91
C GLU A 102 -27.37 18.89 23.93
N GLN A 103 -26.63 19.22 22.86
CA GLN A 103 -25.95 20.50 22.77
C GLN A 103 -26.99 21.57 22.47
N ASP A 104 -26.92 22.69 23.17
CA ASP A 104 -27.82 23.80 22.93
C ASP A 104 -27.68 24.25 21.45
N PRO A 105 -28.76 24.22 20.64
CA PRO A 105 -28.71 24.57 19.24
C PRO A 105 -28.16 25.98 19.00
N GLU A 106 -28.35 26.92 19.92
CA GLU A 106 -27.79 28.27 19.78
C GLU A 106 -26.26 28.29 19.92
N LEU A 107 -25.70 27.49 20.83
CA LEU A 107 -24.25 27.35 20.98
C LEU A 107 -23.61 26.74 19.74
N VAL A 108 -24.25 25.74 19.14
CA VAL A 108 -23.79 25.11 17.90
C VAL A 108 -23.87 26.09 16.74
N ARG A 109 -24.98 26.83 16.61
CA ARG A 109 -25.17 27.87 15.58
C ARG A 109 -24.10 28.94 15.67
N LEU A 110 -23.83 29.46 16.87
CA LEU A 110 -22.81 30.48 17.12
C LEU A 110 -21.40 29.96 16.82
N ASN A 111 -21.10 28.70 17.12
CA ASN A 111 -19.83 28.07 16.78
C ASN A 111 -19.63 27.99 15.25
N ILE A 112 -20.66 27.59 14.51
CA ILE A 112 -20.62 27.52 13.03
C ILE A 112 -20.48 28.92 12.43
N ILE A 113 -21.19 29.93 12.96
CA ILE A 113 -21.08 31.32 12.49
C ILE A 113 -19.69 31.89 12.81
N GLY A 114 -19.15 31.60 13.98
CA GLY A 114 -17.84 32.07 14.44
C GLY A 114 -16.65 31.36 13.79
N ASN A 115 -16.86 30.24 13.10
CA ASN A 115 -15.81 29.46 12.44
C ASN A 115 -16.06 29.36 10.92
N PRO A 116 -15.31 30.11 10.09
CA PRO A 116 -15.47 30.10 8.63
C PRO A 116 -15.31 28.72 7.98
N ALA A 117 -14.41 27.88 8.52
CA ALA A 117 -14.20 26.53 8.01
C ALA A 117 -15.39 25.62 8.32
N ALA A 118 -15.94 25.71 9.54
CA ALA A 118 -17.15 24.98 9.91
C ALA A 118 -18.37 25.42 9.07
N ARG A 119 -18.49 26.72 8.77
CA ARG A 119 -19.54 27.24 7.89
C ARG A 119 -19.43 26.69 6.47
N ALA A 120 -18.22 26.68 5.89
CA ALA A 120 -17.97 26.12 4.57
C ALA A 120 -18.30 24.62 4.52
N GLU A 121 -17.96 23.87 5.58
CA GLU A 121 -18.24 22.44 5.65
C GLU A 121 -19.74 22.13 5.74
N VAL A 122 -20.48 22.85 6.58
CA VAL A 122 -21.95 22.71 6.69
C VAL A 122 -22.62 23.11 5.37
N GLN A 123 -22.11 24.13 4.68
CA GLN A 123 -22.64 24.54 3.38
C GLN A 123 -22.41 23.49 2.28
N ARG A 124 -21.28 22.76 2.35
CA ARG A 124 -20.95 21.68 1.40
C ARG A 124 -21.72 20.39 1.68
N THR A 125 -21.85 20.00 2.95
CA THR A 125 -22.37 18.69 3.35
C THR A 125 -23.87 18.71 3.70
N GLN A 126 -24.36 19.82 4.25
CA GLN A 126 -25.71 19.94 4.80
C GLN A 126 -26.33 21.31 4.45
N PRO A 127 -26.61 21.56 3.15
CA PRO A 127 -27.08 22.88 2.68
C PRO A 127 -28.38 23.34 3.36
N HIS A 128 -29.27 22.40 3.70
CA HIS A 128 -30.51 22.66 4.42
C HIS A 128 -30.32 23.20 5.84
N ILE A 129 -29.19 22.92 6.49
CA ILE A 129 -28.84 23.51 7.80
C ILE A 129 -28.19 24.87 7.61
N ALA A 130 -27.33 25.02 6.59
CA ALA A 130 -26.65 26.27 6.27
C ALA A 130 -27.62 27.44 5.99
N GLU A 131 -28.72 27.19 5.27
CA GLU A 131 -29.75 28.17 4.95
C GLU A 131 -30.49 28.73 6.18
N THR A 132 -30.42 28.03 7.31
CA THR A 132 -31.10 28.43 8.54
C THR A 132 -30.20 29.16 9.53
N LEU A 133 -28.89 29.27 9.28
CA LEU A 133 -27.91 29.85 10.22
C LEU A 133 -28.24 31.28 10.65
N ASP A 134 -28.85 32.06 9.77
CA ASP A 134 -29.20 33.47 10.01
C ASP A 134 -30.52 33.65 10.78
N ASP A 135 -31.30 32.57 10.97
CA ASP A 135 -32.55 32.54 11.74
C ASP A 135 -32.43 31.57 12.92
N PRO A 136 -32.20 32.08 14.15
CA PRO A 136 -32.08 31.28 15.38
C PRO A 136 -33.21 30.27 15.58
N ALA A 137 -34.46 30.68 15.33
CA ALA A 137 -35.63 29.86 15.60
C ALA A 137 -35.76 28.72 14.58
N ARG A 138 -35.48 29.00 13.30
CA ARG A 138 -35.47 27.98 12.25
C ARG A 138 -34.30 27.01 12.39
N PHE A 139 -33.10 27.51 12.71
CA PHE A 139 -31.94 26.66 12.94
C PHE A 139 -32.21 25.66 14.06
N ALA A 140 -32.73 26.14 15.20
CA ALA A 140 -33.03 25.27 16.33
C ALA A 140 -34.10 24.21 16.02
N ALA A 141 -35.05 24.50 15.11
CA ALA A 141 -36.04 23.52 14.68
C ALA A 141 -35.44 22.44 13.77
N VAL A 142 -34.65 22.85 12.77
CA VAL A 142 -34.01 21.92 11.82
C VAL A 142 -32.93 21.08 12.50
N TYR A 143 -32.13 21.68 13.37
CA TYR A 143 -31.10 20.98 14.13
C TYR A 143 -31.69 19.89 15.03
N ARG A 144 -32.79 20.18 15.74
CA ARG A 144 -33.47 19.19 16.59
C ARG A 144 -34.07 18.05 15.78
N ASP A 145 -34.72 18.34 14.65
CA ASP A 145 -35.28 17.28 13.80
C ASP A 145 -34.19 16.38 13.19
N ALA A 146 -33.08 16.97 12.74
CA ALA A 146 -31.92 16.22 12.24
C ALA A 146 -31.29 15.35 13.33
N PHE A 147 -31.11 15.91 14.54
CA PHE A 147 -30.58 15.17 15.69
C PHE A 147 -31.52 14.03 16.11
N ASP A 148 -32.83 14.26 16.19
CA ASP A 148 -33.82 13.24 16.54
C ASP A 148 -33.90 12.11 15.51
N ARG A 149 -33.71 12.44 14.23
CA ARG A 149 -33.65 11.45 13.15
C ARG A 149 -32.41 10.57 13.27
N GLU A 150 -31.24 11.18 13.42
CA GLU A 150 -29.98 10.46 13.61
C GLU A 150 -30.02 9.60 14.89
N ARG A 151 -30.61 10.12 15.97
CA ARG A 151 -30.82 9.38 17.22
C ARG A 151 -31.71 8.15 17.02
N ARG A 152 -32.80 8.27 16.26
CA ARG A 152 -33.71 7.16 15.94
C ARG A 152 -33.00 6.10 15.10
N GLU A 153 -32.31 6.50 14.04
CA GLU A 153 -31.55 5.59 13.18
C GLU A 153 -30.45 4.83 13.95
N ARG A 154 -29.69 5.54 14.79
CA ARG A 154 -28.68 4.91 15.67
C ARG A 154 -29.32 3.93 16.66
N ALA A 155 -30.44 4.29 17.26
CA ALA A 155 -31.16 3.42 18.20
C ALA A 155 -31.73 2.16 17.52
N GLU A 156 -32.26 2.29 16.31
CA GLU A 156 -32.74 1.16 15.50
C GLU A 156 -31.59 0.23 15.11
N ARG A 157 -30.46 0.78 14.61
CA ARG A 157 -29.26 0.00 14.30
C ARG A 157 -28.74 -0.75 15.52
N GLN A 158 -28.72 -0.09 16.68
CA GLN A 158 -28.27 -0.70 17.92
C GLN A 158 -29.22 -1.79 18.43
N ARG A 159 -30.54 -1.61 18.26
CA ARG A 159 -31.53 -2.66 18.53
C ARG A 159 -31.39 -3.85 17.57
N ALA A 160 -31.11 -3.61 16.30
CA ALA A 160 -30.88 -4.68 15.32
C ALA A 160 -29.64 -5.51 15.68
N ILE A 161 -28.53 -4.86 16.06
CA ILE A 161 -27.32 -5.54 16.53
C ILE A 161 -27.58 -6.31 17.83
N GLN A 162 -28.32 -5.73 18.78
CA GLN A 162 -28.69 -6.42 20.02
C GLN A 162 -29.61 -7.61 19.77
N ALA A 163 -30.55 -7.50 18.83
CA ALA A 163 -31.41 -8.61 18.43
C ALA A 163 -30.62 -9.74 17.76
N LEU A 164 -29.62 -9.41 16.93
CA LEU A 164 -28.70 -10.40 16.36
C LEU A 164 -27.80 -11.07 17.42
N ASN A 165 -27.52 -10.39 18.54
CA ASN A 165 -26.75 -10.93 19.67
C ASN A 165 -27.62 -11.60 20.76
N ALA A 166 -28.95 -11.55 20.64
CA ALA A 166 -29.85 -12.01 21.69
C ALA A 166 -29.88 -13.54 21.82
N ASP A 167 -29.58 -14.27 20.74
CA ASP A 167 -29.39 -15.71 20.74
C ASP A 167 -27.99 -16.07 20.21
N PRO A 168 -27.02 -16.35 21.10
CA PRO A 168 -25.66 -16.75 20.72
C PRO A 168 -25.58 -18.08 19.93
N PHE A 169 -26.67 -18.84 19.81
CA PHE A 169 -26.73 -20.11 19.08
C PHE A 169 -27.49 -20.02 17.75
N ASP A 170 -27.96 -18.83 17.37
CA ASP A 170 -28.56 -18.59 16.05
C ASP A 170 -27.48 -18.45 14.98
N VAL A 171 -27.34 -19.50 14.17
CA VAL A 171 -26.35 -19.60 13.10
C VAL A 171 -26.53 -18.51 12.04
N GLU A 172 -27.76 -18.08 11.74
CA GLU A 172 -27.98 -17.01 10.76
C GLU A 172 -27.59 -15.64 11.30
N ALA A 173 -27.88 -15.38 12.58
CA ALA A 173 -27.50 -14.12 13.23
C ALA A 173 -25.97 -14.01 13.36
N GLN A 174 -25.31 -15.12 13.74
CA GLN A 174 -23.86 -15.18 13.85
C GLN A 174 -23.16 -15.02 12.49
N ALA A 175 -23.70 -15.61 11.41
CA ALA A 175 -23.19 -15.42 10.06
C ALA A 175 -23.35 -13.96 9.57
N ARG A 176 -24.46 -13.28 9.92
CA ARG A 176 -24.63 -11.85 9.60
C ARG A 176 -23.67 -10.96 10.38
N ILE A 177 -23.44 -11.27 11.65
CA ILE A 177 -22.45 -10.55 12.48
C ILE A 177 -21.04 -10.75 11.91
N GLU A 178 -20.69 -11.98 11.54
CA GLU A 178 -19.41 -12.31 10.90
C GLU A 178 -19.21 -11.52 9.60
N GLU A 179 -20.21 -11.48 8.72
CA GLU A 179 -20.13 -10.76 7.46
C GLU A 179 -20.00 -9.24 7.66
N ILE A 180 -20.70 -8.66 8.64
CA ILE A 180 -20.56 -7.23 8.98
C ILE A 180 -19.13 -6.94 9.46
N ILE A 181 -18.59 -7.75 10.38
CA ILE A 181 -17.22 -7.58 10.89
C ILE A 181 -16.21 -7.74 9.75
N ARG A 182 -16.43 -8.72 8.87
CA ARG A 182 -15.58 -8.94 7.69
C ARG A 182 -15.57 -7.71 6.79
N GLN A 183 -16.73 -7.15 6.48
CA GLN A 183 -16.84 -5.95 5.65
C GLN A 183 -16.18 -4.73 6.31
N GLU A 184 -16.38 -4.52 7.60
CA GLU A 184 -15.72 -3.43 8.34
C GLU A 184 -14.20 -3.56 8.29
N ARG A 185 -13.65 -4.75 8.53
CA ARG A 185 -12.20 -4.98 8.44
C ARG A 185 -11.64 -4.79 7.04
N VAL A 186 -12.39 -5.21 6.01
CA VAL A 186 -11.99 -4.98 4.61
C VAL A 186 -11.96 -3.49 4.30
N MET A 187 -12.95 -2.73 4.77
CA MET A 187 -13.03 -1.29 4.56
C MET A 187 -11.94 -0.54 5.32
N GLU A 188 -11.66 -0.93 6.56
CA GLU A 188 -10.57 -0.38 7.37
C GLU A 188 -9.20 -0.66 6.71
N ASN A 189 -8.98 -1.88 6.24
CA ASN A 189 -7.76 -2.22 5.51
C ASN A 189 -7.61 -1.42 4.21
N LEU A 190 -8.70 -1.23 3.46
CA LEU A 190 -8.72 -0.40 2.26
C LEU A 190 -8.38 1.06 2.60
N GLN A 191 -9.02 1.63 3.62
CA GLN A 191 -8.76 2.99 4.07
C GLN A 191 -7.30 3.17 4.50
N ASN A 192 -6.76 2.23 5.28
CA ASN A 192 -5.37 2.24 5.69
C ASN A 192 -4.42 2.16 4.49
N ALA A 193 -4.72 1.33 3.50
CA ALA A 193 -3.95 1.27 2.27
C ALA A 193 -4.02 2.59 1.50
N MET A 194 -5.18 3.24 1.41
CA MET A 194 -5.32 4.53 0.73
C MET A 194 -4.56 5.66 1.44
N GLU A 195 -4.55 5.65 2.77
CA GLU A 195 -3.89 6.67 3.58
C GLU A 195 -2.37 6.50 3.64
N HIS A 196 -1.89 5.26 3.81
CA HIS A 196 -0.46 4.99 4.05
C HIS A 196 0.28 4.51 2.80
N ASN A 197 -0.41 3.87 1.86
CA ASN A 197 0.18 3.25 0.67
C ASN A 197 -0.61 3.61 -0.61
N PRO A 198 -0.75 4.91 -0.95
CA PRO A 198 -1.51 5.33 -2.14
C PRO A 198 -0.96 4.71 -3.45
N GLU A 199 0.33 4.35 -3.49
CA GLU A 199 0.98 3.68 -4.61
C GLU A 199 0.40 2.30 -4.95
N VAL A 200 -0.24 1.62 -3.98
CA VAL A 200 -0.92 0.32 -4.22
C VAL A 200 -2.08 0.47 -5.22
N PHE A 201 -2.60 1.69 -5.38
CA PHE A 201 -3.68 2.01 -6.32
C PHE A 201 -3.17 2.63 -7.62
N GLY A 202 -1.86 2.89 -7.73
CA GLY A 202 -1.23 3.40 -8.94
C GLY A 202 -1.00 2.28 -9.96
N ARG A 203 -1.21 2.57 -11.25
CA ARG A 203 -0.74 1.69 -12.32
C ARG A 203 0.78 1.75 -12.40
N VAL A 204 1.45 0.64 -12.08
CA VAL A 204 2.89 0.50 -12.32
C VAL A 204 3.10 0.23 -13.81
N HIS A 205 3.78 1.14 -14.50
CA HIS A 205 4.17 0.94 -15.89
C HIS A 205 5.42 0.06 -15.98
N LEU A 206 5.59 -0.59 -17.14
CA LEU A 206 6.70 -1.50 -17.38
C LEU A 206 8.02 -0.76 -17.66
N LEU A 207 9.14 -1.44 -17.44
CA LEU A 207 10.47 -0.88 -17.60
C LEU A 207 10.92 -0.92 -19.07
N TYR A 208 11.01 0.24 -19.72
CA TYR A 208 11.53 0.37 -21.09
C TYR A 208 12.82 1.17 -21.14
N ILE A 209 13.68 0.86 -22.10
CA ILE A 209 14.87 1.65 -22.44
C ILE A 209 14.96 1.88 -23.95
N ASP A 210 15.53 3.02 -24.34
CA ASP A 210 15.91 3.25 -25.74
C ASP A 210 17.19 2.46 -26.07
N VAL A 211 17.13 1.67 -27.14
CA VAL A 211 18.29 0.98 -27.71
C VAL A 211 18.39 1.24 -29.19
N GLU A 212 19.56 1.00 -29.77
CA GLU A 212 19.78 1.13 -31.21
C GLU A 212 20.33 -0.19 -31.78
N VAL A 213 19.64 -0.75 -32.76
CA VAL A 213 20.04 -1.99 -33.44
C VAL A 213 20.32 -1.67 -34.90
N ASN A 214 21.58 -1.80 -35.32
CA ASN A 214 22.01 -1.52 -36.70
C ASN A 214 21.51 -0.15 -37.22
N GLY A 215 21.66 0.92 -36.42
CA GLY A 215 21.24 2.27 -36.79
C GLY A 215 19.79 2.64 -36.43
N HIS A 216 18.95 1.67 -36.05
CA HIS A 216 17.53 1.87 -35.83
C HIS A 216 17.22 1.94 -34.34
N LYS A 217 16.55 3.01 -33.90
CA LYS A 217 16.08 3.16 -32.52
C LYS A 217 14.90 2.24 -32.28
N VAL A 218 14.95 1.48 -31.19
CA VAL A 218 13.95 0.48 -30.78
C VAL A 218 13.73 0.65 -29.28
N LYS A 219 12.48 0.53 -28.84
CA LYS A 219 12.15 0.55 -27.41
C LYS A 219 12.19 -0.88 -26.89
N ALA A 220 13.12 -1.15 -25.98
CA ALA A 220 13.31 -2.48 -25.42
C ALA A 220 12.63 -2.59 -24.06
N LEU A 221 11.73 -3.57 -23.91
CA LEU A 221 11.17 -3.97 -22.62
C LEU A 221 12.23 -4.72 -21.81
N VAL A 222 12.51 -4.30 -20.59
CA VAL A 222 13.43 -4.97 -19.67
C VAL A 222 12.63 -5.95 -18.80
N ASP A 223 12.84 -7.25 -19.01
CA ASP A 223 12.04 -8.30 -18.36
C ASP A 223 12.94 -9.41 -17.81
N SER A 224 13.17 -9.39 -16.49
CA SER A 224 13.91 -10.43 -15.78
C SER A 224 13.13 -11.74 -15.64
N GLY A 225 11.81 -11.74 -15.86
CA GLY A 225 10.94 -12.92 -15.85
C GLY A 225 11.05 -13.74 -17.13
N ALA A 226 11.50 -13.14 -18.23
CA ALA A 226 11.74 -13.86 -19.47
C ALA A 226 13.11 -14.54 -19.49
N GLN A 227 13.13 -15.85 -19.75
CA GLN A 227 14.37 -16.61 -19.86
C GLN A 227 15.22 -16.22 -21.08
N ALA A 228 14.59 -15.77 -22.17
CA ALA A 228 15.25 -15.47 -23.43
C ALA A 228 14.89 -14.08 -23.94
N THR A 229 15.87 -13.39 -24.51
CA THR A 229 15.69 -12.13 -25.24
C THR A 229 14.99 -12.39 -26.57
N ILE A 230 13.92 -11.65 -26.84
CA ILE A 230 13.02 -11.87 -27.97
C ILE A 230 12.86 -10.61 -28.79
N MET A 231 12.82 -10.75 -30.12
CA MET A 231 12.58 -9.66 -31.05
C MET A 231 11.44 -10.00 -32.00
N SER A 232 10.59 -9.02 -32.33
CA SER A 232 9.54 -9.21 -33.31
C SER A 232 10.12 -9.36 -34.74
N PRO A 233 9.46 -10.09 -35.66
CA PRO A 233 9.90 -10.16 -37.06
C PRO A 233 9.92 -8.79 -37.75
N ALA A 234 8.93 -7.94 -37.48
CA ALA A 234 8.84 -6.59 -38.03
C ALA A 234 10.03 -5.71 -37.59
N THR A 235 10.44 -5.81 -36.32
CA THR A 235 11.63 -5.12 -35.81
C THR A 235 12.91 -5.67 -36.43
N ALA A 236 13.02 -7.00 -36.63
CA ALA A 236 14.17 -7.59 -37.30
C ALA A 236 14.30 -7.16 -38.79
N GLU A 237 13.16 -6.97 -39.47
CA GLU A 237 13.07 -6.42 -40.82
C GLU A 237 13.47 -4.94 -40.84
N ALA A 238 12.89 -4.12 -39.97
CA ALA A 238 13.19 -2.69 -39.86
C ALA A 238 14.67 -2.45 -39.56
N CYS A 239 15.26 -3.22 -38.65
CA CYS A 239 16.67 -3.15 -38.30
C CYS A 239 17.60 -3.76 -39.38
N ASN A 240 17.05 -4.31 -40.46
CA ASN A 240 17.79 -4.97 -41.56
C ASN A 240 18.73 -6.10 -41.08
N ILE A 241 18.26 -6.88 -40.10
CA ILE A 241 18.98 -8.03 -39.54
C ILE A 241 18.33 -9.38 -39.87
N MET A 242 17.27 -9.41 -40.69
CA MET A 242 16.64 -10.65 -41.15
C MET A 242 17.62 -11.63 -41.80
N ARG A 243 18.66 -11.13 -42.49
CA ARG A 243 19.75 -11.94 -43.06
C ARG A 243 20.58 -12.71 -42.03
N LEU A 244 20.52 -12.32 -40.75
CA LEU A 244 21.24 -12.97 -39.64
C LEU A 244 20.40 -14.04 -38.95
N VAL A 245 19.11 -14.17 -39.31
CA VAL A 245 18.19 -15.11 -38.68
C VAL A 245 18.47 -16.52 -39.17
N ASP A 246 18.96 -17.36 -38.26
CA ASP A 246 19.16 -18.78 -38.50
C ASP A 246 17.84 -19.54 -38.34
N LYS A 247 17.23 -19.88 -39.48
CA LYS A 247 15.95 -20.60 -39.54
C LYS A 247 16.03 -22.06 -39.05
N ARG A 248 17.23 -22.61 -38.82
CA ARG A 248 17.36 -23.96 -38.22
C ARG A 248 16.85 -24.01 -36.78
N PHE A 249 16.76 -22.85 -36.14
CA PHE A 249 16.21 -22.66 -34.80
C PHE A 249 14.73 -22.23 -34.83
N ALA A 250 14.06 -22.34 -35.99
CA ALA A 250 12.63 -22.14 -36.11
C ALA A 250 11.86 -23.24 -35.37
N GLY A 251 10.66 -22.92 -34.89
CA GLY A 251 9.84 -23.87 -34.13
C GLY A 251 8.60 -23.21 -33.54
N VAL A 252 7.96 -23.87 -32.58
CA VAL A 252 6.81 -23.33 -31.85
C VAL A 252 7.20 -23.22 -30.38
N ALA A 253 7.21 -21.99 -29.85
CA ALA A 253 7.37 -21.74 -28.43
C ALA A 253 6.08 -22.15 -27.71
N LYS A 254 6.17 -23.15 -26.83
CA LYS A 254 5.09 -23.53 -25.92
C LYS A 254 5.35 -22.89 -24.56
N GLY A 255 4.48 -21.97 -24.14
CA GLY A 255 4.50 -21.32 -22.83
C GLY A 255 3.10 -20.80 -22.47
N VAL A 256 3.01 -19.56 -21.98
CA VAL A 256 1.74 -18.84 -21.73
C VAL A 256 1.11 -18.38 -23.07
N GLY A 257 0.96 -19.30 -24.03
CA GLY A 257 0.59 -19.06 -25.42
C GLY A 257 1.39 -19.95 -26.39
N THR A 258 0.87 -20.10 -27.62
CA THR A 258 1.61 -20.70 -28.75
C THR A 258 2.10 -19.60 -29.66
N ALA A 259 3.41 -19.47 -29.81
CA ALA A 259 4.02 -18.47 -30.68
C ALA A 259 5.00 -19.12 -31.66
N THR A 260 4.97 -18.70 -32.92
CA THR A 260 5.86 -19.23 -33.96
C THR A 260 7.22 -18.56 -33.87
N ILE A 261 8.26 -19.36 -33.65
CA ILE A 261 9.66 -18.90 -33.72
C ILE A 261 10.09 -18.96 -35.18
N VAL A 262 10.42 -17.80 -35.76
CA VAL A 262 10.94 -17.66 -37.12
C VAL A 262 12.38 -18.17 -37.21
N GLY A 263 13.17 -17.94 -36.15
CA GLY A 263 14.55 -18.40 -36.06
C GLY A 263 15.31 -17.68 -34.94
N ARG A 264 16.65 -17.78 -34.97
CA ARG A 264 17.51 -17.16 -33.95
C ARG A 264 18.62 -16.34 -34.58
N VAL A 265 18.86 -15.15 -34.05
CA VAL A 265 20.07 -14.37 -34.32
C VAL A 265 21.09 -14.70 -33.24
N HIS A 266 22.22 -15.29 -33.63
CA HIS A 266 23.23 -15.75 -32.67
C HIS A 266 24.04 -14.61 -32.05
N SER A 267 24.28 -13.56 -32.83
CA SER A 267 25.00 -12.37 -32.39
C SER A 267 24.68 -11.18 -33.30
N ALA A 268 24.18 -10.09 -32.72
CA ALA A 268 24.18 -8.77 -33.34
C ALA A 268 24.54 -7.71 -32.29
N GLN A 269 25.13 -6.61 -32.74
CA GLN A 269 25.47 -5.49 -31.86
C GLN A 269 24.23 -4.67 -31.55
N ILE A 270 23.91 -4.51 -30.27
CA ILE A 270 22.95 -3.54 -29.77
C ILE A 270 23.72 -2.41 -29.11
N ARG A 271 23.36 -1.18 -29.45
CA ARG A 271 23.84 -0.02 -28.74
C ARG A 271 22.89 0.37 -27.62
N ILE A 272 23.41 0.45 -26.40
CA ILE A 272 22.70 0.88 -25.20
C ILE A 272 23.51 2.01 -24.57
N GLY A 273 22.98 3.24 -24.64
CA GLY A 273 23.76 4.45 -24.33
C GLY A 273 25.03 4.55 -25.19
N SER A 274 26.20 4.46 -24.54
CA SER A 274 27.51 4.46 -25.20
C SER A 274 28.10 3.08 -25.47
N LEU A 275 27.46 2.00 -24.99
CA LEU A 275 27.97 0.63 -25.12
C LEU A 275 27.47 -0.02 -26.40
N PHE A 276 28.32 -0.86 -26.99
CA PHE A 276 27.95 -1.79 -28.07
C PHE A 276 28.07 -3.21 -27.54
N LEU A 277 26.92 -3.85 -27.34
CA LEU A 277 26.79 -5.14 -26.68
C LEU A 277 26.42 -6.22 -27.70
N PRO A 278 27.20 -7.32 -27.81
CA PRO A 278 26.83 -8.46 -28.62
C PRO A 278 25.70 -9.24 -27.94
N CYS A 279 24.53 -9.25 -28.56
CA CYS A 279 23.34 -9.90 -28.03
C CYS A 279 22.77 -10.94 -29.02
N SER A 280 22.15 -11.98 -28.48
CA SER A 280 21.43 -13.01 -29.25
C SER A 280 19.94 -12.84 -29.06
N PHE A 281 19.14 -13.03 -30.12
CA PHE A 281 17.69 -12.86 -30.07
C PHE A 281 16.98 -14.08 -30.65
N THR A 282 15.89 -14.48 -30.02
CA THR A 282 14.91 -15.35 -30.65
C THR A 282 13.91 -14.48 -31.40
N VAL A 283 13.76 -14.69 -32.71
CA VAL A 283 12.78 -13.95 -33.53
C VAL A 283 11.47 -14.71 -33.52
N MET A 284 10.41 -14.10 -32.99
CA MET A 284 9.16 -14.81 -32.69
C MET A 284 7.93 -13.94 -32.98
N GLU A 285 6.94 -14.52 -33.65
CA GLU A 285 5.64 -13.90 -33.96
C GLU A 285 4.73 -13.82 -32.72
N GLY A 286 3.83 -12.84 -32.68
CA GLY A 286 2.75 -12.77 -31.67
C GLY A 286 3.14 -12.16 -30.32
N LYS A 287 4.28 -11.46 -30.22
CA LYS A 287 4.56 -10.58 -29.08
C LYS A 287 4.31 -9.13 -29.48
N ASN A 288 3.49 -8.42 -28.70
CA ASN A 288 3.17 -7.00 -28.87
C ASN A 288 4.31 -6.08 -28.39
N VAL A 289 5.56 -6.57 -28.43
CA VAL A 289 6.75 -5.80 -28.05
C VAL A 289 7.78 -5.94 -29.17
N GLU A 290 8.41 -4.82 -29.53
CA GLU A 290 9.43 -4.77 -30.58
C GLU A 290 10.66 -5.60 -30.21
N LEU A 291 11.16 -5.36 -29.00
CA LEU A 291 12.31 -6.03 -28.41
C LEU A 291 12.07 -6.22 -26.91
N LEU A 292 12.33 -7.43 -26.43
CA LEU A 292 12.32 -7.77 -25.02
C LEU A 292 13.72 -8.22 -24.63
N LEU A 293 14.34 -7.49 -23.71
CA LEU A 293 15.63 -7.80 -23.10
C LEU A 293 15.42 -8.73 -21.90
N GLY A 294 15.68 -10.02 -22.15
CA GLY A 294 15.46 -11.09 -21.19
C GLY A 294 16.62 -11.31 -20.24
N LEU A 295 16.40 -12.22 -19.29
CA LEU A 295 17.35 -12.58 -18.25
C LEU A 295 18.69 -13.12 -18.80
N ASP A 296 18.67 -13.76 -19.97
CA ASP A 296 19.89 -14.26 -20.63
C ASP A 296 20.89 -13.14 -20.97
N MET A 297 20.42 -12.04 -21.54
CA MET A 297 21.26 -10.89 -21.88
C MET A 297 21.54 -10.01 -20.67
N LEU A 298 20.57 -9.86 -19.77
CA LEU A 298 20.77 -9.15 -18.50
C LEU A 298 21.88 -9.80 -17.66
N LYS A 299 21.86 -11.13 -17.50
CA LYS A 299 22.92 -11.87 -16.79
C LYS A 299 24.24 -11.82 -17.54
N ARG A 300 24.24 -12.02 -18.86
CA ARG A 300 25.46 -12.00 -19.68
C ARG A 300 26.24 -10.69 -19.52
N HIS A 301 25.54 -9.56 -19.48
CA HIS A 301 26.16 -8.24 -19.40
C HIS A 301 26.20 -7.68 -17.98
N GLN A 302 25.89 -8.50 -16.96
CA GLN A 302 25.88 -8.12 -15.55
C GLN A 302 25.06 -6.86 -15.28
N ALA A 303 23.87 -6.79 -15.89
CA ALA A 303 22.97 -5.67 -15.74
C ALA A 303 22.42 -5.57 -14.31
N CYS A 304 22.26 -4.35 -13.82
CA CYS A 304 21.59 -4.02 -12.58
C CYS A 304 20.36 -3.16 -12.90
N ILE A 305 19.18 -3.66 -12.53
CA ILE A 305 17.92 -2.93 -12.61
C ILE A 305 17.81 -2.12 -11.31
N ASP A 306 18.13 -0.82 -11.39
CA ASP A 306 18.15 0.07 -10.24
C ASP A 306 16.85 0.88 -10.22
N LEU A 307 15.86 0.37 -9.48
CA LEU A 307 14.56 1.02 -9.32
C LEU A 307 14.62 2.24 -8.39
N THR A 308 15.62 2.32 -7.50
CA THR A 308 15.84 3.50 -6.65
C THR A 308 16.26 4.73 -7.44
N ARG A 309 17.03 4.54 -8.52
CA ARG A 309 17.48 5.63 -9.40
C ARG A 309 16.74 5.68 -10.73
N ASP A 310 15.82 4.76 -10.96
CA ASP A 310 15.06 4.57 -12.20
C ASP A 310 15.96 4.40 -13.44
N LYS A 311 16.96 3.50 -13.32
CA LYS A 311 17.95 3.25 -14.38
C LYS A 311 18.30 1.78 -14.54
N LEU A 312 18.62 1.40 -15.77
CA LEU A 312 19.35 0.19 -16.09
C LEU A 312 20.85 0.49 -16.12
N VAL A 313 21.63 -0.18 -15.27
CA VAL A 313 23.09 -0.06 -15.23
C VAL A 313 23.73 -1.28 -15.88
N ILE A 314 24.54 -1.08 -16.90
CA ILE A 314 25.29 -2.15 -17.59
C ILE A 314 26.75 -1.73 -17.68
N GLN A 315 27.69 -2.54 -17.17
CA GLN A 315 29.14 -2.26 -17.23
C GLN A 315 29.52 -0.84 -16.75
N GLY A 316 28.80 -0.30 -15.76
CA GLY A 316 29.00 1.05 -15.22
C GLY A 316 28.39 2.19 -16.05
N VAL A 317 27.77 1.90 -17.19
CA VAL A 317 26.97 2.87 -17.95
C VAL A 317 25.53 2.82 -17.47
N GLU A 318 25.00 3.98 -17.12
CA GLU A 318 23.63 4.13 -16.65
C GLU A 318 22.72 4.62 -17.79
N VAL A 319 21.58 3.97 -17.95
CA VAL A 319 20.54 4.35 -18.92
C VAL A 319 19.22 4.50 -18.19
N SER A 320 18.58 5.66 -18.29
CA SER A 320 17.27 5.91 -17.68
C SER A 320 16.19 5.03 -18.29
N PHE A 321 15.26 4.58 -17.45
CA PHE A 321 14.02 4.02 -17.94
C PHE A 321 13.17 5.12 -18.61
N LEU A 322 12.31 4.71 -19.54
CA LEU A 322 11.36 5.61 -20.19
C LEU A 322 10.19 5.91 -19.24
N GLY A 323 9.78 7.18 -19.20
CA GLY A 323 8.56 7.56 -18.49
C GLY A 323 7.30 7.13 -19.23
N GLU A 324 6.16 7.16 -18.54
CA GLU A 324 4.86 6.69 -19.04
C GLU A 324 4.48 7.22 -20.43
N ALA A 325 4.72 8.51 -20.71
CA ALA A 325 4.39 9.13 -21.99
C ALA A 325 5.16 8.56 -23.20
N ASP A 326 6.34 7.97 -22.94
CA ASP A 326 7.24 7.44 -23.96
C ASP A 326 7.13 5.92 -24.12
N ILE A 327 6.29 5.24 -23.35
CA ILE A 327 6.09 3.79 -23.47
C ILE A 327 5.15 3.49 -24.66
N PRO A 328 5.42 2.46 -25.50
CA PRO A 328 4.51 2.06 -26.56
C PRO A 328 3.14 1.66 -26.01
N LYS A 329 2.09 2.43 -26.33
CA LYS A 329 0.71 2.21 -25.87
C LYS A 329 0.15 0.84 -26.26
N GLU A 330 0.56 0.33 -27.42
CA GLU A 330 0.17 -1.00 -27.92
C GLU A 330 0.69 -2.15 -27.03
N ALA A 331 1.80 -1.93 -26.31
CA ALA A 331 2.33 -2.89 -25.34
C ALA A 331 1.59 -2.84 -23.99
N GLU A 332 1.08 -1.67 -23.58
CA GLU A 332 0.17 -1.55 -22.43
C GLU A 332 -1.23 -2.13 -22.74
N GLU A 333 -1.75 -1.89 -23.95
CA GLU A 333 -3.03 -2.44 -24.42
C GLU A 333 -2.98 -3.97 -24.52
N ALA A 334 -1.81 -4.56 -24.81
CA ALA A 334 -1.59 -6.01 -24.80
C ALA A 334 -1.71 -6.64 -23.41
N LEU A 335 -1.39 -5.91 -22.35
CA LEU A 335 -1.69 -6.32 -20.97
C LEU A 335 -3.17 -6.10 -20.63
N GLY A 336 -3.84 -5.17 -21.31
CA GLY A 336 -5.29 -4.92 -21.19
C GLY A 336 -6.17 -5.98 -21.85
N ASP A 337 -5.67 -6.70 -22.85
CA ASP A 337 -6.38 -7.81 -23.54
C ASP A 337 -6.20 -9.16 -22.82
N GLU A 338 -5.92 -9.13 -21.52
CA GLU A 338 -5.95 -10.32 -20.70
C GLU A 338 -7.39 -10.75 -20.41
N PRO A 339 -7.69 -12.07 -20.37
CA PRO A 339 -9.02 -12.53 -19.96
C PRO A 339 -9.30 -12.07 -18.53
N THR A 340 -10.13 -11.04 -18.38
CA THR A 340 -10.50 -10.53 -17.07
C THR A 340 -11.61 -11.36 -16.44
N VAL A 341 -11.46 -11.72 -15.19
CA VAL A 341 -12.52 -12.34 -14.38
C VAL A 341 -13.21 -11.23 -13.60
N SER A 342 -14.52 -11.11 -13.77
CA SER A 342 -15.33 -10.19 -12.98
C SER A 342 -15.40 -10.67 -11.52
N GLY A 343 -14.88 -9.85 -10.61
CA GLY A 343 -15.02 -10.02 -9.17
C GLY A 343 -16.33 -9.40 -8.64
N PRO A 344 -16.75 -9.76 -7.42
CA PRO A 344 -17.87 -9.10 -6.75
C PRO A 344 -17.56 -7.60 -6.55
N GLY A 345 -18.53 -6.73 -6.86
CA GLY A 345 -18.37 -5.27 -6.75
C GLY A 345 -17.84 -4.54 -7.99
N GLY A 346 -17.74 -5.21 -9.14
CA GLY A 346 -17.38 -4.57 -10.42
C GLY A 346 -15.87 -4.51 -10.69
N ALA A 347 -15.02 -4.97 -9.77
CA ALA A 347 -13.60 -5.13 -10.01
C ALA A 347 -13.34 -6.20 -11.08
N THR A 348 -12.44 -5.91 -12.01
CA THR A 348 -11.92 -6.88 -12.98
C THR A 348 -10.53 -7.32 -12.57
N ILE A 349 -10.34 -8.63 -12.48
CA ILE A 349 -9.05 -9.25 -12.16
C ILE A 349 -8.46 -9.82 -13.44
N GLY A 350 -7.23 -9.42 -13.72
CA GLY A 350 -6.43 -9.95 -14.79
C GLY A 350 -6.15 -11.43 -14.70
N GLY A 351 -6.64 -12.24 -15.64
CA GLY A 351 -6.46 -13.70 -15.60
C GLY A 351 -5.02 -14.18 -15.78
N ARG A 352 -4.09 -13.33 -16.25
CA ARG A 352 -2.68 -13.67 -16.44
C ARG A 352 -1.75 -12.89 -15.52
N THR A 353 -2.07 -11.62 -15.26
CA THR A 353 -1.23 -10.71 -14.46
C THR A 353 -1.64 -10.71 -12.99
N GLY A 354 -2.88 -11.10 -12.68
CA GLY A 354 -3.46 -10.92 -11.34
C GLY A 354 -3.74 -9.45 -11.00
N ALA A 355 -3.58 -8.51 -11.95
CA ALA A 355 -3.83 -7.10 -11.72
C ALA A 355 -5.31 -6.85 -11.44
N ILE A 356 -5.60 -6.13 -10.36
CA ILE A 356 -6.96 -5.78 -9.97
C ILE A 356 -7.24 -4.38 -10.47
N THR A 357 -8.06 -4.27 -11.52
CA THR A 357 -8.63 -2.99 -11.95
C THR A 357 -9.98 -2.83 -11.29
N GLN A 358 -10.12 -1.82 -10.43
CA GLN A 358 -11.45 -1.38 -10.00
C GLN A 358 -12.01 -0.46 -11.09
N PRO A 359 -13.33 -0.48 -11.35
CA PRO A 359 -13.93 0.59 -12.14
C PRO A 359 -13.64 1.87 -11.38
N GLU A 360 -13.01 2.84 -12.05
CA GLU A 360 -12.92 4.19 -11.52
C GLU A 360 -14.31 4.57 -11.03
N ALA A 361 -14.47 4.69 -9.71
CA ALA A 361 -15.63 5.35 -9.15
C ALA A 361 -15.65 6.70 -9.83
N ALA A 362 -16.64 6.91 -10.70
CA ALA A 362 -16.75 8.06 -11.57
C ALA A 362 -16.32 9.31 -10.82
N ALA A 363 -15.10 9.76 -11.10
CA ALA A 363 -14.68 11.10 -10.75
C ALA A 363 -15.71 11.98 -11.43
N SER A 364 -16.51 12.66 -10.62
CA SER A 364 -17.54 13.58 -11.08
C SER A 364 -16.84 14.75 -11.76
N ASN A 365 -16.54 14.55 -13.05
CA ASN A 365 -16.18 15.60 -13.99
C ASN A 365 -17.36 16.56 -14.05
N THR A 366 -17.30 17.60 -13.21
CA THR A 366 -18.10 18.79 -13.40
C THR A 366 -17.39 19.65 -14.44
N PRO A 367 -18.03 19.97 -15.58
CA PRO A 367 -17.45 20.84 -16.59
C PRO A 367 -17.47 22.29 -16.08
N GLY A 368 -16.29 22.84 -15.80
CA GLY A 368 -16.13 24.28 -15.57
C GLY A 368 -16.35 25.05 -16.88
N PRO A 369 -17.01 26.23 -16.86
CA PRO A 369 -17.41 26.92 -18.07
C PRO A 369 -16.20 27.54 -18.78
N SER A 370 -16.06 27.17 -20.05
CA SER A 370 -15.18 27.78 -21.03
C SER A 370 -15.65 29.21 -21.33
N SER A 371 -14.81 30.20 -21.02
CA SER A 371 -14.98 31.56 -21.52
C SER A 371 -14.36 31.67 -22.92
N SER A 372 -15.20 32.10 -23.86
CA SER A 372 -14.91 32.26 -25.28
C SER A 372 -13.97 33.44 -25.54
N ALA A 373 -12.95 33.19 -26.35
CA ALA A 373 -12.07 34.20 -26.92
C ALA A 373 -12.63 34.78 -28.22
N GLN A 374 -12.53 36.11 -28.38
CA GLN A 374 -12.54 36.85 -29.65
C GLN A 374 -12.01 38.30 -29.41
N PRO A 375 -11.52 39.03 -30.43
CA PRO A 375 -10.16 38.94 -30.98
C PRO A 375 -9.32 40.23 -30.81
N ALA A 376 -8.05 40.11 -31.22
CA ALA A 376 -6.89 40.98 -31.08
C ALA A 376 -7.00 42.47 -31.50
N ALA A 377 -6.17 43.30 -30.83
CA ALA A 377 -5.66 44.59 -31.30
C ALA A 377 -4.11 44.67 -31.08
N PRO A 378 -3.35 45.44 -31.90
CA PRO A 378 -1.91 45.25 -32.14
C PRO A 378 -0.96 45.98 -31.14
N PRO A 379 0.37 45.73 -31.20
CA PRO A 379 1.30 45.93 -30.08
C PRO A 379 2.04 47.28 -30.09
N ALA A 380 2.55 47.69 -28.92
CA ALA A 380 3.51 48.78 -28.74
C ALA A 380 4.55 48.37 -27.64
N PRO A 381 5.77 48.95 -27.63
CA PRO A 381 6.98 48.15 -27.63
C PRO A 381 7.73 48.03 -26.29
N ALA A 382 8.46 46.91 -26.19
CA ALA A 382 9.70 46.60 -25.45
C ALA A 382 10.13 47.50 -24.28
N ALA A 383 10.27 46.87 -23.11
CA ALA A 383 11.23 47.23 -22.08
C ALA A 383 12.03 45.99 -21.63
N THR A 384 13.31 46.19 -21.40
CA THR A 384 14.42 45.26 -21.12
C THR A 384 14.26 44.37 -19.87
N PRO A 385 14.98 43.24 -19.78
CA PRO A 385 14.78 42.23 -18.73
C PRO A 385 15.45 42.64 -17.40
N ALA A 386 14.71 42.53 -16.30
CA ALA A 386 15.23 42.62 -14.94
C ALA A 386 15.55 41.20 -14.40
N ALA A 387 16.64 41.12 -13.63
CA ALA A 387 17.17 39.92 -12.99
C ALA A 387 16.15 39.22 -12.06
N PRO A 388 16.28 37.89 -11.82
CA PRO A 388 15.31 37.15 -11.01
C PRO A 388 15.36 37.59 -9.55
N ALA A 389 14.19 37.93 -9.01
CA ALA A 389 13.99 38.25 -7.60
C ALA A 389 14.10 37.00 -6.73
N GLN A 390 14.83 37.09 -5.61
CA GLN A 390 14.84 36.05 -4.57
C GLN A 390 13.45 35.93 -3.91
N PRO A 391 13.02 34.72 -3.52
CA PRO A 391 11.74 34.52 -2.85
C PRO A 391 11.72 35.27 -1.51
N GLN A 392 10.86 36.27 -1.38
CA GLN A 392 10.61 36.97 -0.12
C GLN A 392 9.63 36.15 0.73
N PHE A 393 10.11 35.53 1.79
CA PHE A 393 9.26 34.91 2.82
C PHE A 393 8.65 36.00 3.72
N PRO A 394 7.46 35.75 4.32
CA PRO A 394 6.85 36.70 5.24
C PRO A 394 7.78 37.05 6.40
N ASP A 395 7.94 38.34 6.71
CA ASP A 395 8.79 38.81 7.83
C ASP A 395 8.36 38.20 9.19
N GLU A 396 7.10 37.75 9.31
CA GLU A 396 6.58 37.08 10.50
C GLU A 396 7.21 35.69 10.72
N ALA A 397 7.40 34.90 9.65
CA ALA A 397 8.04 33.59 9.70
C ALA A 397 9.53 33.69 10.08
N ILE A 398 10.21 34.70 9.53
CA ILE A 398 11.60 35.02 9.88
C ILE A 398 11.68 35.48 11.34
N GLY A 399 10.73 36.30 11.77
CA GLY A 399 10.64 36.78 13.16
C GLY A 399 10.47 35.66 14.19
N GLN A 400 9.66 34.64 13.89
CA GLN A 400 9.47 33.48 14.79
C GLN A 400 10.76 32.68 14.97
N LEU A 401 11.52 32.46 13.90
CA LEU A 401 12.82 31.76 13.98
C LEU A 401 13.89 32.61 14.67
N MET A 402 13.86 33.93 14.49
CA MET A 402 14.76 34.83 15.23
C MET A 402 14.44 34.89 16.73
N GLN A 403 13.17 34.77 17.14
CA GLN A 403 12.79 34.67 18.56
C GLN A 403 13.32 33.39 19.23
N LEU A 404 13.54 32.33 18.45
CA LEU A 404 14.17 31.09 18.92
C LEU A 404 15.70 31.20 19.05
N GLY A 405 16.29 32.36 18.68
CA GLY A 405 17.71 32.66 18.86
C GLY A 405 18.57 32.51 17.60
N PHE A 406 17.97 32.21 16.44
CA PHE A 406 18.69 32.03 15.19
C PHE A 406 18.93 33.35 14.45
N SER A 407 20.00 33.42 13.65
CA SER A 407 20.29 34.61 12.85
C SER A 407 19.28 34.76 11.70
N ARG A 408 19.08 36.01 11.24
CA ARG A 408 18.17 36.28 10.11
C ARG A 408 18.57 35.50 8.85
N GLU A 409 19.88 35.32 8.62
CA GLU A 409 20.42 34.60 7.46
C GLU A 409 20.15 33.09 7.57
N ASP A 410 20.24 32.52 8.77
CA ASP A 410 19.94 31.10 9.01
C ASP A 410 18.44 30.82 8.89
N ALA A 411 17.61 31.72 9.42
CA ALA A 411 16.15 31.64 9.31
C ALA A 411 15.68 31.65 7.85
N VAL A 412 16.24 32.56 7.03
CA VAL A 412 15.89 32.64 5.60
C VAL A 412 16.33 31.38 4.86
N ARG A 413 17.55 30.89 5.09
CA ARG A 413 18.05 29.66 4.45
C ARG A 413 17.24 28.42 4.84
N ALA A 414 16.86 28.32 6.12
CA ALA A 414 16.03 27.23 6.59
C ALA A 414 14.62 27.29 5.98
N LEU A 415 14.02 28.48 5.87
CA LEU A 415 12.74 28.66 5.19
C LEU A 415 12.83 28.39 3.68
N GLU A 416 13.95 28.72 3.02
CA GLU A 416 14.20 28.33 1.63
C GLU A 416 14.25 26.81 1.47
N ALA A 417 14.97 26.13 2.37
CA ALA A 417 15.13 24.67 2.35
C ALA A 417 13.83 23.92 2.67
N THR A 418 12.92 24.52 3.44
CA THR A 418 11.65 23.90 3.87
C THR A 418 10.43 24.45 3.14
N GLY A 419 10.62 25.20 2.05
CA GLY A 419 9.53 25.74 1.24
C GLY A 419 8.62 26.74 1.98
N GLY A 420 9.16 27.44 2.98
CA GLY A 420 8.45 28.45 3.76
C GLY A 420 7.74 27.90 5.01
N ASN A 421 7.95 26.64 5.37
CA ASN A 421 7.37 26.06 6.59
C ASN A 421 8.24 26.34 7.82
N VAL A 422 7.70 27.10 8.78
CA VAL A 422 8.41 27.57 9.99
C VAL A 422 8.75 26.43 10.96
N GLU A 423 7.85 25.45 11.13
CA GLU A 423 8.08 24.34 12.08
C GLU A 423 9.20 23.41 11.59
N TYR A 424 9.19 23.09 10.29
CA TYR A 424 10.27 22.32 9.67
C TYR A 424 11.58 23.12 9.63
N ALA A 425 11.53 24.44 9.39
CA ALA A 425 12.71 25.29 9.42
C ALA A 425 13.34 25.35 10.82
N ALA A 426 12.52 25.44 11.87
CA ALA A 426 12.98 25.36 13.25
C ALA A 426 13.62 23.99 13.54
N GLY A 427 12.98 22.89 13.14
CA GLY A 427 13.51 21.54 13.30
C GLY A 427 14.87 21.34 12.61
N LEU A 428 15.03 21.90 11.41
CA LEU A 428 16.28 21.85 10.63
C LEU A 428 17.39 22.68 11.28
N LEU A 429 17.05 23.82 11.88
CA LEU A 429 17.99 24.68 12.62
C LEU A 429 18.40 24.12 13.99
N PHE A 430 17.61 23.23 14.59
CA PHE A 430 17.98 22.52 15.83
C PHE A 430 18.75 21.22 15.60
N GLN A 431 18.75 20.68 14.37
CA GLN A 431 19.48 19.46 14.00
C GLN A 431 20.85 19.72 13.37
N GLY A 432 21.12 20.94 12.90
CA GLY A 432 22.44 21.40 12.45
C GLY A 432 23.17 22.14 13.55
#